data_AF-A0A1Y5P591-F1
#
_entry.id   AF-A0A1Y5P591-F1
#
_cell.length_a   1.000
_cell.length_b   1.000
_cell.length_c   1.000
_cell.angle_alpha   90.00
_cell.angle_beta   90.00
_cell.angle_gamma   90.00
#
_symmetry.space_group_name_H-M   'P 1'
#
loop_
_entity.id
_entity.type
_entity.pdbx_description
1 polymer ?
#
loop_
_entity_poly.entity_id
_entity_poly.type
_entity_poly.pdbx_seq_one_letter_code
_entity_poly.pdbx_strand_id
1 'polypeptide(L)' 'MPDRNLDENGFVALDPEPTRSHLDPQAIADCSLCDDQGYRGGVVCDHVDHAAESEHGRALARAELARIRERKAGAK' A
#
# COMPACT_ATOMS: atom_id res chain seq x y z
N MET A 1 -19.69 11.02 26.48
CA MET A 1 -18.83 9.91 26.00
C MET A 1 -17.41 10.28 26.38
N PRO A 2 -16.70 9.51 27.22
CA PRO A 2 -15.29 9.83 27.50
C PRO A 2 -14.45 9.58 26.24
N ASP A 3 -13.66 10.58 25.84
CA ASP A 3 -12.69 10.52 24.75
C ASP A 3 -11.72 9.36 24.98
N ARG A 4 -11.77 8.39 24.08
CA ARG A 4 -11.32 7.01 24.33
C ARG A 4 -9.81 6.80 24.09
N ASN A 5 -9.02 7.86 23.97
CA ASN A 5 -7.60 7.82 23.54
C ASN A 5 -6.69 8.83 24.28
N LEU A 6 -7.00 9.16 25.53
CA LEU A 6 -6.11 9.97 26.37
C LEU A 6 -5.28 9.05 27.29
N ASP A 7 -3.98 9.27 27.38
CA ASP A 7 -3.11 8.63 28.37
C ASP A 7 -3.32 9.21 29.79
N GLU A 8 -2.59 8.68 30.78
CA GLU A 8 -2.68 9.10 32.19
C GLU A 8 -2.33 10.58 32.44
N ASN A 9 -1.68 11.23 31.48
CA ASN A 9 -1.31 12.65 31.52
C ASN A 9 -2.21 13.52 30.62
N GLY A 10 -3.25 12.95 30.03
CA GLY A 10 -4.19 13.67 29.16
C GLY A 10 -3.64 13.98 27.77
N PHE A 11 -2.59 13.29 27.33
CA PHE A 11 -2.06 13.40 25.97
C PHE A 11 -2.73 12.39 25.04
N VAL A 12 -2.89 12.77 23.77
CA VAL A 12 -3.29 11.84 22.71
C VAL A 12 -2.18 10.81 22.57
N ALA A 13 -2.48 9.55 22.86
CA ALA A 13 -1.60 8.44 22.49
C ALA A 13 -1.61 8.34 20.96
N LEU A 14 -0.72 9.09 20.31
CA LEU A 14 -0.38 8.83 18.91
C LEU A 14 0.17 7.41 18.88
N ASP A 15 -0.41 6.54 18.05
CA ASP A 15 0.16 5.23 17.77
C ASP A 15 1.67 5.40 17.55
N PRO A 16 2.52 4.52 18.11
CA PRO A 16 3.95 4.64 17.93
C PRO A 16 4.23 4.77 16.45
N GLU A 17 4.91 5.86 16.06
CA GLU A 17 5.36 6.12 14.69
C GLU A 17 5.78 4.77 14.09
N PRO A 18 5.22 4.35 12.94
CA PRO A 18 5.59 3.07 12.37
C PRO A 18 7.11 3.09 12.23
N THR A 19 7.76 2.28 13.06
CA THR A 19 9.20 2.06 13.04
C THR A 19 9.54 1.88 11.57
N ARG A 20 10.40 2.74 11.02
CA ARG A 20 10.71 2.79 9.58
C ARG A 20 11.22 1.41 9.14
N SER A 21 10.26 0.56 8.74
CA SER A 21 10.35 -0.91 8.78
C SER A 21 11.33 -1.47 7.75
N HIS A 22 11.56 -0.72 6.67
CA HIS A 22 12.33 -1.15 5.52
C HIS A 22 13.85 -0.94 5.61
N LEU A 23 14.40 -0.63 6.80
CA LEU A 23 15.84 -0.76 7.03
C LEU A 23 16.22 -2.18 7.52
N ASP A 24 15.24 -3.03 7.82
CA ASP A 24 15.50 -4.43 8.11
C ASP A 24 15.97 -5.17 6.85
N PRO A 25 17.03 -5.99 6.91
CA PRO A 25 17.54 -6.71 5.74
C PRO A 25 16.51 -7.60 5.03
N GLN A 26 15.54 -8.17 5.75
CA GLN A 26 14.45 -8.94 5.13
C GLN A 26 13.50 -8.00 4.38
N ALA A 27 13.11 -6.88 5.01
CA ALA A 27 12.22 -5.91 4.37
C ALA A 27 12.85 -5.22 3.14
N ILE A 28 14.19 -5.11 3.08
CA ILE A 28 14.92 -4.69 1.88
C ILE A 28 14.85 -5.78 0.80
N ALA A 29 15.12 -7.04 1.16
CA ALA A 29 15.11 -8.16 0.22
C ALA A 29 13.71 -8.45 -0.36
N ASP A 30 12.66 -8.27 0.44
CA ASP A 30 11.27 -8.47 0.01
C ASP A 30 10.75 -7.33 -0.87
N CYS A 31 11.38 -6.16 -0.83
CA CYS A 31 10.99 -5.02 -1.65
C CYS A 31 11.78 -4.96 -2.96
N SER A 32 11.11 -5.28 -4.07
CA SER A 32 11.70 -5.14 -5.42
C SER A 32 11.93 -3.69 -5.90
N LEU A 33 11.55 -2.69 -5.10
CA LEU A 33 11.66 -1.26 -5.43
C LEU A 33 12.71 -0.49 -4.62
N CYS A 34 13.15 -1.03 -3.49
CA CYS A 34 14.23 -0.41 -2.72
C CYS A 34 15.59 -0.79 -3.34
N ASP A 35 16.61 0.02 -3.11
CA ASP A 35 18.00 -0.37 -3.32
C ASP A 35 18.51 -1.28 -2.21
N ASP A 36 19.75 -1.76 -2.34
CA ASP A 36 20.41 -2.66 -1.39
C ASP A 36 20.57 -2.07 0.03
N GLN A 37 20.28 -0.78 0.21
CA GLN A 37 20.38 -0.06 1.48
C GLN A 37 19.01 0.32 2.05
N GLY A 38 17.90 -0.05 1.39
CA GLY A 38 16.54 0.28 1.82
C GLY A 38 16.06 1.68 1.41
N TYR A 39 16.65 2.27 0.37
CA TYR A 39 16.30 3.58 -0.14
C TYR A 39 15.67 3.51 -1.54
N ARG A 40 14.87 4.51 -1.89
CA ARG A 40 14.32 4.68 -3.24
C ARG A 40 14.42 6.15 -3.63
N GLY A 41 15.27 6.47 -4.60
CA GLY A 41 15.46 7.86 -5.04
C GLY A 41 16.03 8.78 -3.96
N GLY A 42 16.82 8.24 -3.02
CA GLY A 42 17.47 8.99 -1.95
C GLY A 42 16.63 9.19 -0.69
N VAL A 43 15.40 8.68 -0.64
CA VAL A 43 14.56 8.65 0.57
C VAL A 43 14.44 7.21 1.10
N VAL A 44 14.27 7.06 2.41
CA VAL A 44 14.01 5.75 3.02
C VAL A 44 12.73 5.20 2.39
N CYS A 45 12.83 3.99 1.86
CA CYS A 45 11.74 3.29 1.21
C CYS A 45 10.71 2.91 2.29
N ASP A 46 9.42 3.18 2.09
CA ASP A 46 8.32 2.77 2.97
C ASP A 46 7.22 2.04 2.18
N HIS A 47 7.61 1.49 1.04
CA HIS A 47 6.70 0.86 0.09
C HIS A 47 6.05 -0.38 0.72
N VAL A 48 4.73 -0.45 0.62
CA VAL A 48 3.97 -1.67 0.88
C VAL A 48 3.53 -2.24 -0.46
N ASP A 49 3.87 -3.52 -0.71
CA ASP A 49 3.44 -4.20 -1.92
C ASP A 49 1.98 -4.65 -1.78
N HIS A 50 1.08 -3.93 -2.45
CA HIS A 50 -0.34 -4.27 -2.53
C HIS A 50 -0.71 -5.02 -3.82
N ALA A 51 0.27 -5.55 -4.56
CA ALA A 51 0.04 -6.23 -5.82
C ALA A 51 -0.90 -7.43 -5.67
N ALA A 52 -0.70 -8.22 -4.61
CA ALA A 52 -1.51 -9.39 -4.30
C ALA A 52 -2.97 -9.00 -3.99
N GLU A 53 -3.21 -8.00 -3.15
CA GLU A 53 -4.56 -7.52 -2.86
C GLU A 53 -5.24 -6.90 -4.08
N SER A 54 -4.45 -6.26 -4.95
CA SER A 54 -4.96 -5.56 -6.14
C SER A 54 -5.24 -6.48 -7.32
N GLU A 55 -4.69 -7.69 -7.35
CA GLU A 55 -4.80 -8.60 -8.51
C GLU A 55 -6.26 -8.89 -8.86
N HIS A 56 -7.06 -9.24 -7.85
CA HIS A 56 -8.47 -9.57 -8.02
C HIS A 56 -9.26 -8.39 -8.60
N GLY A 57 -9.10 -7.20 -8.03
CA GLY A 57 -9.77 -5.98 -8.51
C GLY A 57 -9.36 -5.62 -9.94
N ARG A 58 -8.07 -5.78 -10.27
CA ARG A 58 -7.55 -5.55 -11.63
C ARG A 58 -8.13 -6.55 -12.63
N ALA A 59 -8.30 -7.81 -12.27
CA ALA A 59 -8.93 -8.82 -13.12
C ALA A 59 -10.39 -8.46 -13.42
N LEU A 60 -11.16 -8.08 -12.40
CA LEU A 60 -12.54 -7.63 -12.55
C LEU A 60 -12.66 -6.40 -13.46
N ALA A 61 -11.81 -5.40 -13.24
CA ALA A 61 -11.80 -4.19 -14.07
C ALA A 61 -11.48 -4.50 -15.54
N ARG A 62 -10.49 -5.35 -15.80
CA ARG A 62 -10.14 -5.78 -17.16
C ARG A 62 -11.28 -6.52 -17.84
N ALA A 63 -11.97 -7.41 -17.12
CA ALA A 63 -13.12 -8.13 -17.64
C ALA A 63 -14.26 -7.17 -18.04
N GLU A 64 -14.58 -6.18 -17.21
CA GLU A 64 -15.64 -5.23 -17.55
C GLU A 64 -15.24 -4.32 -18.73
N LEU A 65 -13.98 -3.88 -18.79
CA LEU A 65 -13.47 -3.12 -19.93
C LEU A 65 -13.58 -3.91 -21.25
N ALA A 66 -13.38 -5.24 -21.22
CA ALA A 66 -13.58 -6.10 -22.39
C ALA A 66 -15.06 -6.11 -22.82
N ARG A 67 -15.99 -6.31 -21.87
CA ARG A 67 -17.44 -6.28 -22.17
C ARG A 67 -17.88 -4.94 -22.74
N ILE A 68 -17.36 -3.82 -22.21
CA ILE A 68 -17.65 -2.48 -22.73
C ILE A 68 -17.19 -2.35 -24.19
N ARG A 69 -16.00 -2.86 -24.53
CA ARG A 69 -15.47 -2.82 -25.90
C ARG A 69 -16.34 -3.62 -26.86
N GLU A 70 -16.78 -4.81 -26.47
CA GLU A 70 -17.67 -5.65 -27.28
C GLU A 70 -19.02 -4.95 -27.54
N ARG A 71 -19.65 -4.38 -26.49
CA ARG A 71 -20.89 -3.60 -26.64
C ARG A 71 -20.72 -2.44 -27.63
N LYS A 72 -19.60 -1.73 -27.55
CA LYS A 72 -19.29 -0.62 -28.47
C LYS A 72 -19.02 -1.10 -29.90
N ALA A 73 -18.39 -2.26 -30.07
CA ALA A 73 -18.11 -2.83 -31.38
C ALA A 73 -19.38 -3.36 -32.08
N GLY A 74 -20.33 -3.93 -31.33
CA GLY A 74 -21.61 -4.41 -31.85
C GLY A 74 -22.68 -3.34 -32.03
N ALA A 75 -22.47 -2.13 -31.49
CA ALA A 75 -23.35 -0.97 -31.67
C ALA A 75 -22.99 -0.14 -32.92
N LYS A 76 -22.06 -0.62 -33.76
CA LYS A 76 -21.60 0.02 -35.00
C LYS A 76 -22.10 -0.77 -36.20
#